data_AF-A0A538N1Z6-F1
#
_entry.id   AF-A0A538N1Z6-F1
#
_cell.length_a   1.000
_cell.length_b   1.000
_cell.length_c   1.000
_cell.angle_alpha   90.00
_cell.angle_beta   90.00
_cell.angle_gamma   90.00
#
_symmetry.space_group_name_H-M   'P 1'
#
loop_
_entity.id
_entity.type
_entity.pdbx_description
1 polymer ?
#
loop_
_entity_poly.entity_id
_entity_poly.type
_entity_poly.pdbx_seq_one_letter_code
_entity_poly.pdbx_strand_id
1 'polypeptide(L)' 'MWAFLDEARDPSVVAPGALVVAGDEDAPAVAVVVDLVEHPHGTIVHLDVLPGAVDNYLALARRVQTAA' A
#
# COMPACT_ATOMS: atom_id res chain seq x y z
N MET A 1 -4.75 2.53 8.98
CA MET A 1 -5.80 2.87 7.99
C MET A 1 -6.49 1.58 7.56
N TRP A 2 -7.75 1.65 7.14
CA TRP A 2 -8.51 0.50 6.64
C TRP A 2 -9.08 0.85 5.26
N ALA A 3 -9.07 -0.10 4.32
CA ALA A 3 -9.61 0.05 2.97
C ALA A 3 -10.17 -1.28 2.48
N PHE A 4 -11.07 -1.28 1.49
CA PHE A 4 -11.55 -2.54 0.91
C PHE A 4 -10.55 -3.08 -0.11
N LEU A 5 -10.40 -4.40 -0.16
CA LEU A 5 -9.46 -5.07 -1.07
C LEU A 5 -9.85 -4.90 -2.54
N ASP A 6 -11.14 -4.78 -2.85
CA ASP A 6 -11.65 -4.61 -4.22
C ASP A 6 -11.49 -3.19 -4.77
N GLU A 7 -11.18 -2.21 -3.91
CA GLU A 7 -10.79 -0.86 -4.32
C GLU A 7 -9.35 -0.81 -4.87
N ALA A 8 -8.55 -1.84 -4.59
CA ALA A 8 -7.20 -1.93 -5.12
C ALA A 8 -7.22 -2.11 -6.64
N ARG A 9 -6.35 -1.39 -7.35
CA ARG A 9 -6.17 -1.52 -8.81
C ARG A 9 -5.83 -2.95 -9.23
N ASP A 10 -5.02 -3.61 -8.41
CA ASP A 10 -4.68 -5.02 -8.55
C ASP A 10 -4.75 -5.68 -7.15
N PRO A 11 -5.86 -6.33 -6.80
CA PRO A 11 -6.01 -7.00 -5.52
C PRO A 11 -5.03 -8.17 -5.32
N SER A 12 -4.49 -8.76 -6.40
CA SER A 12 -3.66 -9.96 -6.30
C SER A 12 -2.28 -9.72 -5.69
N VAL A 13 -1.83 -8.46 -5.68
CA VAL A 13 -0.55 -8.05 -5.09
C VAL A 13 -0.68 -7.52 -3.66
N VAL A 14 -1.91 -7.41 -3.14
CA VAL A 14 -2.18 -6.93 -1.79
C VAL A 14 -2.17 -8.12 -0.82
N ALA A 15 -1.01 -8.35 -0.22
CA ALA A 15 -0.78 -9.44 0.73
C ALA A 15 -0.06 -8.93 1.99
N PRO A 16 -0.19 -9.60 3.15
CA PRO A 16 0.51 -9.19 4.37
C PRO A 16 2.02 -9.02 4.14
N GLY A 17 2.56 -7.89 4.60
CA GLY A 17 3.95 -7.48 4.39
C GLY A 17 4.23 -6.73 3.09
N ALA A 18 3.27 -6.65 2.16
CA ALA A 18 3.44 -5.87 0.93
C ALA A 18 3.45 -4.37 1.21
N LEU A 19 4.30 -3.63 0.47
CA LEU A 19 4.24 -2.18 0.41
C LEU A 19 3.29 -1.76 -0.70
N VAL A 20 2.33 -0.92 -0.36
CA VAL A 20 1.33 -0.39 -1.28
C VAL A 20 1.27 1.13 -1.21
N VAL A 21 0.76 1.75 -2.27
CA VAL A 21 0.35 3.15 -2.24
C VAL A 21 -1.15 3.17 -2.01
N ALA A 22 -1.58 3.86 -0.96
CA ALA A 22 -2.98 4.05 -0.60
C ALA A 22 -3.33 5.55 -0.64
N GLY A 23 -4.61 5.86 -0.79
CA GLY A 23 -5.10 7.23 -0.96
C GLY A 23 -5.40 7.56 -2.42
N ASP A 24 -5.88 8.78 -2.64
CA ASP A 24 -6.20 9.34 -3.95
C ASP A 24 -5.00 10.10 -4.56
N GLU A 25 -5.24 10.73 -5.70
CA GLU A 25 -4.21 11.50 -6.42
C GLU A 25 -3.76 12.76 -5.66
N ASP A 26 -4.58 13.29 -4.75
CA ASP A 26 -4.32 14.52 -4.01
C ASP A 26 -3.55 14.25 -2.70
N ALA A 27 -3.74 13.07 -2.09
CA ALA A 27 -3.10 12.70 -0.83
C ALA A 27 -2.62 11.22 -0.79
N PRO A 28 -1.69 10.81 -1.67
CA PRO A 28 -1.18 9.45 -1.66
C PRO A 28 -0.18 9.22 -0.51
N ALA A 29 -0.21 8.02 0.06
CA ALA A 29 0.69 7.59 1.13
C ALA A 29 1.20 6.16 0.89
N VAL A 30 2.43 5.89 1.32
CA VAL A 30 2.96 4.52 1.32
C VAL A 30 2.53 3.84 2.61
N ALA A 31 2.03 2.61 2.51
CA ALA A 31 1.63 1.81 3.65
C ALA A 31 2.13 0.37 3.51
N VAL A 32 2.27 -0.31 4.64
CA VAL A 32 2.46 -1.76 4.70
C VAL A 32 1.12 -2.43 4.98
N VAL A 33 0.84 -3.50 4.25
CA VAL A 33 -0.30 -4.38 4.53
C VAL A 33 0.00 -5.18 5.79
N VAL A 34 -0.77 -4.98 6.85
CA VAL A 34 -0.62 -5.70 8.11
C VAL A 34 -1.32 -7.05 8.01
N ASP A 35 -2.59 -7.05 7.64
CA ASP A 35 -3.42 -8.25 7.49
C ASP A 35 -4.63 -7.98 6.56
N LEU A 36 -5.32 -9.06 6.20
CA LEU A 36 -6.58 -9.05 5.47
C LEU A 36 -7.65 -9.67 6.39
N VAL A 37 -8.77 -8.97 6.55
CA VAL A 37 -9.86 -9.35 7.45
C VAL A 37 -11.14 -9.60 6.65
N GLU A 38 -11.78 -10.75 6.85
CA GLU A 38 -13.09 -11.02 6.27
C GLU A 38 -14.18 -10.14 6.91
N HIS A 39 -15.02 -9.53 6.08
CA HIS A 39 -16.14 -8.70 6.50
C HIS A 39 -17.39 -9.07 5.68
N PRO A 40 -18.63 -8.89 6.21
CA PRO A 40 -19.86 -9.23 5.48
C PRO A 40 -20.01 -8.56 4.09
N HIS A 41 -19.27 -7.48 3.84
CA HIS A 41 -19.32 -6.71 2.60
C HIS A 41 -18.06 -6.85 1.73
N GLY A 42 -17.12 -7.73 2.10
CA GLY A 42 -15.88 -7.92 1.35
C GLY A 42 -14.68 -8.18 2.26
N THR A 43 -13.48 -8.21 1.68
CA THR A 43 -12.25 -8.29 2.48
C THR A 43 -11.75 -6.89 2.75
N ILE A 44 -11.44 -6.58 4.02
CA ILE A 44 -10.86 -5.31 4.43
C ILE A 44 -9.37 -5.50 4.64
N VAL A 45 -8.58 -4.56 4.13
CA VAL A 45 -7.13 -4.51 4.28
C VAL A 45 -6.78 -3.59 5.42
N HIS A 46 -6.04 -4.11 6.41
CA HIS A 46 -5.45 -3.30 7.47
C HIS A 46 -4.09 -2.79 7.00
N LEU A 47 -3.95 -1.46 6.98
CA LEU A 47 -2.76 -0.77 6.49
C LEU A 47 -2.10 0.01 7.62
N ASP A 48 -0.78 -0.15 7.78
CA ASP A 48 0.03 0.75 8.59
C ASP A 48 0.75 1.76 7.70
N VAL A 49 0.45 3.04 7.90
CA VAL A 49 0.91 4.13 7.01
C VAL A 49 2.31 4.53 7.41
N LEU A 50 3.23 4.48 6.45
CA LEU A 50 4.62 4.84 6.66
C LEU A 50 4.82 6.36 6.58
N PRO A 51 5.77 6.92 7.34
CA PRO A 51 6.01 8.36 7.34
C PRO A 51 6.66 8.84 6.03
N GLY A 52 6.36 10.07 5.63
CA GLY A 52 7.01 10.76 4.53
C GLY A 52 6.26 10.67 3.20
N ALA A 53 6.72 11.44 2.22
CA ALA A 53 6.11 11.54 0.90
C ALA A 53 6.43 10.30 0.05
N VAL A 54 5.47 9.88 -0.79
CA VAL A 54 5.61 8.78 -1.76
C VAL A 54 6.85 8.96 -2.64
N ASP A 55 7.16 10.19 -3.04
CA ASP A 55 8.34 10.52 -3.84
C ASP A 55 9.66 10.09 -3.19
N ASN A 56 9.76 10.10 -1.86
CA ASN A 56 10.97 9.66 -1.15
C ASN A 56 11.20 8.16 -1.33
N TYR A 57 10.12 7.37 -1.31
CA TYR A 57 10.17 5.93 -1.52
C TYR A 57 10.49 5.59 -2.97
N LEU A 58 9.91 6.32 -3.93
CA LEU A 58 10.22 6.17 -5.35
C LEU A 58 11.69 6.52 -5.65
N ALA A 59 12.20 7.60 -5.06
CA ALA A 59 13.60 7.98 -5.18
C ALA A 59 14.54 6.90 -4.60
N LEU A 60 14.18 6.30 -3.47
CA LEU A 60 14.93 5.18 -2.89
C LEU A 60 14.92 3.95 -3.81
N ALA A 61 13.73 3.52 -4.28
CA ALA A 61 13.59 2.36 -5.17
C ALA A 61 14.44 2.52 -6.44
N ARG A 62 14.42 3.71 -7.06
CA ARG A 62 15.26 4.03 -8.23
C ARG A 62 16.76 3.90 -7.93
N ARG A 63 17.22 4.37 -6.77
CA ARG A 63 18.64 4.25 -6.38
C ARG A 63 19.05 2.79 -6.19
N VAL A 64 18.21 1.99 -5.54
CA VAL A 64 18.48 0.56 -5.33
C VAL A 64 18.53 -0.19 -6.66
N GLN A 65 17.62 0.10 -7.60
CA GLN A 65 17.61 -0.51 -8.93
C GLN A 65 18.81 -0.12 -9.80
N THR A 66 19.38 1.08 -9.59
CA THR A 66 20.57 1.54 -10.34
C THR A 66 21.86 0.94 -9.78
N ALA A 67 21.85 0.51 -8.52
CA ALA A 67 22.99 -0.10 -7.84
C ALA A 67 23.07 -1.62 -8.01
N ALA A 68 22.06 -2.24 -8.62
CA ALA A 68 21.97 -3.67 -8.92
C ALA A 68 22.36 -3.95 -10.38
#